data_AF-A0AAJ7DYQ1-F1
#
_entry.id   AF-A0AAJ7DYQ1-F1
#
_cell.length_a   1.000
_cell.length_b   1.000
_cell.length_c   1.000
_cell.angle_alpha   90.00
_cell.angle_beta   90.00
_cell.angle_gamma   90.00
#
_symmetry.space_group_name_H-M   'P 1'
#
loop_
_entity.id
_entity.type
_entity.pdbx_description
1 polymer ?
#
loop_
_entity_poly.entity_id
_entity_poly.type
_entity_poly.pdbx_seq_one_letter_code
_entity_poly.pdbx_strand_id
1 'polypeptide(L)'
;MDNSISGTNGPSKRTRGARQKGVDTVTKKFLHNFDPEQSEREKRKLNRRLHHGNRKTVLYDEKGIYIPSREDLCDCLQKSCMGCHFPCPKCSSTKCGHECRNNRKWMYDSIENEGSDNVIKNQYNTNQ
;
A
#
# COMPACT_ATOMS: atom_id res chain seq x y z
N MET A 1 76.07 10.53 -49.77
CA MET A 1 76.14 11.75 -48.95
C MET A 1 74.85 11.83 -48.17
N ASP A 2 75.01 11.94 -46.86
CA ASP A 2 74.04 11.89 -45.78
C ASP A 2 72.68 12.55 -46.03
N ASN A 3 71.63 11.96 -45.46
CA ASN A 3 70.98 12.64 -44.33
C ASN A 3 70.10 11.71 -43.49
N SER A 4 70.51 11.60 -42.22
CA SER A 4 69.76 11.16 -41.05
C SER A 4 68.40 11.85 -40.91
N ILE A 5 67.42 11.21 -40.26
CA ILE A 5 66.51 11.85 -39.28
C ILE A 5 65.84 10.76 -38.42
N SER A 6 66.14 10.85 -37.12
CA SER A 6 65.44 10.27 -35.98
C SER A 6 63.98 10.77 -35.87
N GLY A 7 63.03 9.89 -35.53
CA GLY A 7 61.62 10.25 -35.34
C GLY A 7 60.93 9.47 -34.21
N THR A 8 61.16 9.95 -32.99
CA THR A 8 60.29 9.98 -31.78
C THR A 8 59.09 9.00 -31.64
N ASN A 9 59.11 8.22 -30.55
CA ASN A 9 57.96 7.51 -29.99
C ASN A 9 56.90 8.51 -29.48
N GLY A 10 55.77 8.63 -30.20
CA GLY A 10 54.56 9.31 -29.74
C GLY A 10 53.61 8.40 -28.94
N PRO A 11 52.69 8.96 -28.13
CA PRO A 11 51.99 8.24 -27.07
C PRO A 11 50.97 7.24 -27.65
N SER A 12 51.01 6.00 -27.13
CA SER A 12 50.05 4.94 -27.45
C SER A 12 48.63 5.40 -27.15
N LYS A 13 47.82 5.58 -28.21
CA LYS A 13 46.40 5.93 -28.13
C LYS A 13 45.66 4.80 -27.41
N ARG A 14 45.33 5.00 -26.13
CA ARG A 14 44.48 4.07 -25.36
C ARG A 14 43.14 3.92 -26.06
N THR A 15 42.93 2.77 -26.69
CA THR A 15 41.72 2.47 -27.48
C THR A 15 40.52 2.28 -26.55
N ARG A 16 39.35 2.85 -26.93
CA ARG A 16 38.08 2.75 -26.19
C ARG A 16 37.69 1.32 -25.78
N GLY A 17 38.13 0.31 -26.55
CA GLY A 17 37.78 -1.11 -26.32
C GLY A 17 38.35 -1.71 -25.03
N ALA A 18 39.49 -1.22 -24.51
CA ALA A 18 40.04 -1.73 -23.25
C ALA A 18 39.18 -1.33 -22.03
N ARG A 19 38.56 -0.15 -22.09
CA ARG A 19 37.70 0.37 -21.02
C ARG A 19 36.34 -0.33 -21.00
N GLN A 20 35.82 -0.71 -22.16
CA GLN A 20 34.56 -1.49 -22.28
C GLN A 20 34.70 -2.90 -21.71
N LYS A 21 35.78 -3.63 -22.06
CA LYS A 21 36.04 -4.99 -21.54
C LYS A 21 36.20 -5.05 -20.01
N GLY A 22 36.80 -4.01 -19.41
CA GLY A 22 36.91 -3.90 -17.95
C GLY A 22 35.55 -3.78 -17.26
N VAL A 23 34.65 -2.97 -17.84
CA VAL A 23 33.26 -2.84 -17.36
C VAL A 23 32.52 -4.16 -17.54
N ASP A 24 32.62 -4.81 -18.70
CA ASP A 24 31.93 -6.09 -18.95
C ASP A 24 32.39 -7.20 -18.01
N THR A 25 33.68 -7.23 -17.66
CA THR A 25 34.24 -8.23 -16.73
C THR A 25 33.77 -7.98 -15.30
N VAL A 26 33.68 -6.72 -14.87
CA VAL A 26 33.17 -6.34 -13.55
C VAL A 26 31.66 -6.60 -13.46
N THR A 27 30.90 -6.24 -14.50
CA THR A 27 29.46 -6.47 -14.60
C THR A 27 29.13 -7.96 -14.61
N LYS A 28 29.85 -8.79 -15.38
CA LYS A 28 29.66 -10.25 -15.38
C LYS A 28 29.93 -10.88 -14.02
N LYS A 29 30.95 -10.42 -13.29
CA LYS A 29 31.22 -10.89 -11.92
C LYS A 29 30.12 -10.48 -10.93
N PHE A 30 29.57 -9.28 -11.09
CA PHE A 30 28.51 -8.78 -10.22
C PHE A 30 27.15 -9.45 -10.47
N LEU A 31 26.84 -9.80 -11.72
CA LEU A 31 25.56 -10.43 -12.11
C LEU A 31 25.63 -11.97 -12.20
N HIS A 32 26.77 -12.60 -11.91
CA HIS A 32 26.97 -14.05 -12.09
C HIS A 32 25.96 -14.91 -11.31
N ASN A 33 25.48 -14.40 -10.17
CA ASN A 33 24.50 -15.07 -9.31
C ASN A 33 23.22 -14.23 -9.11
N PHE A 34 23.02 -13.21 -9.95
CA PHE A 34 21.81 -12.40 -9.87
C PHE A 34 20.66 -13.14 -10.56
N ASP A 35 19.79 -13.72 -9.75
CA ASP A 35 18.52 -14.28 -10.21
C ASP A 35 17.44 -13.18 -10.17
N PRO A 36 16.93 -12.73 -11.34
CA PRO A 36 15.89 -11.71 -11.40
C PRO A 36 14.62 -12.11 -10.64
N GLU A 37 14.30 -13.40 -10.62
CA GLU A 37 13.07 -13.97 -10.06
C GLU A 37 13.12 -14.04 -8.52
N GLN A 38 14.32 -14.20 -7.96
CA GLN A 38 14.56 -14.21 -6.50
C GLN A 38 15.12 -12.91 -5.94
N SER A 39 15.19 -11.85 -6.74
CA SER A 39 15.72 -10.58 -6.29
C SER A 39 14.97 -10.05 -5.04
N GLU A 40 15.69 -9.38 -4.14
CA GLU A 40 15.07 -8.71 -2.96
C GLU A 40 13.97 -7.72 -3.37
N ARG A 41 14.04 -7.18 -4.59
CA ARG A 41 12.99 -6.37 -5.21
C ARG A 41 11.74 -7.20 -5.51
N GLU A 42 11.87 -8.34 -6.16
CA GLU A 42 10.74 -9.23 -6.46
C GLU A 42 10.17 -9.84 -5.18
N LYS A 43 11.00 -10.21 -4.19
CA LYS A 43 10.54 -10.59 -2.84
C LYS A 43 9.75 -9.47 -2.18
N ARG A 44 10.21 -8.21 -2.24
CA ARG A 44 9.44 -7.05 -1.75
C ARG A 44 8.13 -6.87 -2.50
N LYS A 45 8.09 -7.05 -3.82
CA LYS A 45 6.88 -6.94 -4.64
C LYS A 45 5.88 -8.06 -4.34
N LEU A 46 6.36 -9.28 -4.16
CA LEU A 46 5.57 -10.43 -3.72
C LEU A 46 5.03 -10.20 -2.31
N ASN A 47 5.89 -9.85 -1.35
CA ASN A 47 5.46 -9.50 0.00
C ASN A 47 4.46 -8.36 -0.01
N ARG A 48 4.62 -7.36 -0.89
CA ARG A 48 3.61 -6.33 -1.06
C ARG A 48 2.30 -6.94 -1.55
N ARG A 49 2.27 -7.79 -2.58
CA ARG A 49 1.02 -8.45 -3.03
C ARG A 49 0.37 -9.34 -1.95
N LEU A 50 1.16 -10.12 -1.23
CA LEU A 50 0.69 -11.01 -0.16
C LEU A 50 0.21 -10.22 1.07
N HIS A 51 0.92 -9.14 1.43
CA HIS A 51 0.66 -8.33 2.62
C HIS A 51 -0.02 -6.98 2.31
N HIS A 52 -0.39 -6.66 1.07
CA HIS A 52 -1.35 -5.60 0.75
C HIS A 52 -2.73 -5.95 1.33
N GLY A 53 -2.92 -7.21 1.71
CA GLY A 53 -4.01 -7.67 2.56
C GLY A 53 -3.81 -7.36 4.05
N ASN A 54 -2.74 -6.69 4.49
CA ASN A 54 -2.64 -6.15 5.86
C ASN A 54 -3.59 -4.97 6.02
N ARG A 55 -4.88 -5.30 6.13
CA ARG A 55 -5.75 -5.05 7.28
C ARG A 55 -5.66 -3.68 7.95
N LYS A 56 -5.38 -2.62 7.20
CA LYS A 56 -5.98 -1.31 7.47
C LYS A 56 -7.34 -1.27 6.77
N THR A 57 -8.48 -1.55 7.38
CA THR A 57 -8.91 -2.23 8.61
C THR A 57 -10.39 -2.35 8.27
N VAL A 58 -10.81 -3.43 7.61
CA VAL A 58 -12.25 -3.62 7.41
C VAL A 58 -12.84 -3.65 8.81
N LEU A 59 -13.69 -2.66 9.12
CA LEU A 59 -14.25 -2.48 10.45
C LEU A 59 -15.50 -3.33 10.61
N TYR A 60 -16.19 -3.61 9.51
CA TYR A 60 -17.41 -4.39 9.48
C TYR A 60 -17.29 -5.59 8.56
N ASP A 61 -17.79 -6.74 8.97
CA ASP A 61 -17.79 -7.95 8.15
C ASP A 61 -18.83 -7.89 7.01
N GLU A 62 -18.96 -8.99 6.26
CA GLU A 62 -19.91 -9.13 5.15
C GLU A 62 -21.38 -9.00 5.56
N LYS A 63 -21.70 -9.16 6.85
CA LYS A 63 -23.04 -9.02 7.42
C LYS A 63 -23.26 -7.64 8.04
N GLY A 64 -22.24 -6.77 8.05
CA GLY A 64 -22.29 -5.46 8.68
C GLY A 64 -22.11 -5.50 10.19
N ILE A 65 -21.51 -6.56 10.74
CA ILE A 65 -21.17 -6.69 12.16
C ILE A 65 -19.79 -6.08 12.39
N TYR A 66 -19.66 -5.25 13.42
CA TYR A 66 -18.40 -4.62 13.78
C TYR A 66 -17.40 -5.67 14.27
N ILE A 67 -16.26 -5.79 13.59
CA ILE A 67 -15.31 -6.90 13.77
C ILE A 67 -14.63 -6.91 15.15
N PRO A 68 -14.15 -5.77 15.70
CA PRO A 68 -13.44 -5.77 16.98
C PRO A 68 -14.29 -6.23 18.18
N SER A 69 -15.55 -5.78 18.28
CA SER A 69 -16.44 -6.18 19.40
C SER A 69 -17.46 -7.26 19.04
N ARG A 70 -17.59 -7.62 17.75
CA ARG A 70 -18.60 -8.56 17.22
C ARG A 70 -20.05 -8.11 17.48
N GLU A 71 -20.29 -6.80 17.57
CA GLU A 71 -21.62 -6.24 17.79
C GLU A 71 -22.25 -5.71 16.49
N ASP A 72 -23.57 -5.86 16.34
CA ASP A 72 -24.34 -5.35 15.21
C ASP A 72 -24.78 -3.89 15.44
N LEU A 73 -23.80 -2.98 15.34
CA LEU A 73 -23.94 -1.55 15.64
C LEU A 73 -24.65 -0.78 14.54
N CYS A 74 -25.75 -0.11 14.87
CA CYS A 74 -26.40 0.83 13.96
C CYS A 74 -25.54 2.08 13.75
N ASP A 75 -25.61 2.66 12.55
CA ASP A 75 -24.87 3.88 12.19
C ASP A 75 -25.29 5.11 13.04
N CYS A 76 -26.41 5.03 13.76
CA CYS A 76 -26.82 6.04 14.75
C CYS A 76 -26.08 5.95 16.11
N LEU A 77 -25.08 5.06 16.23
CA LEU A 77 -24.25 4.86 17.44
C LEU A 77 -25.00 4.39 18.70
N GLN A 78 -26.26 3.96 18.56
CA GLN A 78 -27.06 3.40 19.67
C GLN A 78 -27.01 1.86 19.67
N LYS A 79 -26.52 1.28 20.77
CA LYS A 79 -26.27 -0.18 20.89
C LYS A 79 -27.53 -1.04 20.80
N SER A 80 -28.65 -0.56 21.37
CA SER A 80 -29.94 -1.26 21.38
C SER A 80 -30.83 -0.93 20.18
N CYS A 81 -30.32 -0.18 19.19
CA CYS A 81 -31.11 0.21 18.04
C CYS A 81 -31.46 -1.00 17.17
N MET A 82 -32.76 -1.19 16.91
CA MET A 82 -33.24 -2.21 15.98
C MET A 82 -33.05 -1.79 14.50
N GLY A 83 -32.79 -0.50 14.26
CA GLY A 83 -32.61 0.12 12.95
C GLY A 83 -33.46 1.39 12.85
N CYS A 84 -32.82 2.51 12.57
CA CYS A 84 -33.45 3.84 12.52
C CYS A 84 -33.36 4.50 11.14
N HIS A 85 -32.78 3.81 10.17
CA HIS A 85 -32.63 4.30 8.80
C HIS A 85 -33.57 3.56 7.85
N PHE A 86 -33.75 4.11 6.66
CA PHE A 86 -34.45 3.42 5.59
C PHE A 86 -33.72 2.12 5.21
N PRO A 87 -34.45 1.09 4.73
CA PRO A 87 -33.84 -0.18 4.33
C PRO A 87 -32.71 0.04 3.32
N CYS A 88 -31.53 -0.49 3.64
CA CYS A 88 -30.37 -0.36 2.78
C CYS A 88 -30.61 -1.05 1.42
N PRO A 89 -30.38 -0.39 0.28
CA PRO A 89 -30.58 -1.02 -1.03
C PRO A 89 -29.62 -2.17 -1.32
N LYS A 90 -28.51 -2.31 -0.57
CA LYS A 90 -27.52 -3.38 -0.77
C LYS A 90 -27.76 -4.62 0.10
N CYS A 91 -28.14 -4.43 1.37
CA CYS A 91 -28.28 -5.54 2.33
C CYS A 91 -29.65 -5.60 3.02
N SER A 92 -30.58 -4.72 2.66
CA SER A 92 -31.93 -4.59 3.25
C SER A 92 -31.98 -4.26 4.75
N SER A 93 -30.84 -4.13 5.43
CA SER A 93 -30.77 -3.72 6.83
C SER A 93 -31.21 -2.27 7.01
N THR A 94 -32.00 -2.01 8.05
CA THR A 94 -32.42 -0.66 8.50
C THR A 94 -31.41 0.01 9.43
N LYS A 95 -30.22 -0.59 9.60
CA LYS A 95 -29.14 -0.09 10.46
C LYS A 95 -28.02 0.63 9.70
N CYS A 96 -28.07 0.60 8.37
CA CYS A 96 -27.11 1.32 7.54
C CYS A 96 -27.58 2.76 7.36
N GLY A 97 -26.69 3.73 7.52
CA GLY A 97 -26.92 5.13 7.20
C GLY A 97 -26.76 5.39 5.71
N HIS A 98 -25.92 6.36 5.34
CA HIS A 98 -25.73 6.76 3.94
C HIS A 98 -25.08 5.67 3.08
N GLU A 99 -24.07 4.98 3.62
CA GLU A 99 -23.41 3.86 2.95
C GLU A 99 -23.91 2.52 3.52
N CYS A 100 -23.63 1.37 2.88
CA CYS A 100 -23.90 0.06 3.48
C CYS A 100 -22.78 -0.31 4.48
N ARG A 101 -23.13 -0.99 5.59
CA ARG A 101 -22.16 -1.44 6.60
C ARG A 101 -21.34 -2.65 6.14
N ASN A 102 -21.84 -3.45 5.21
CA ASN A 102 -21.18 -4.68 4.79
C ASN A 102 -19.79 -4.39 4.18
N ASN A 103 -18.74 -5.01 4.73
CA ASN A 103 -17.33 -4.84 4.34
C ASN A 103 -16.80 -3.39 4.42
N ARG A 104 -17.47 -2.53 5.18
CA ARG A 104 -17.09 -1.12 5.31
C ARG A 104 -15.83 -0.97 6.17
N LYS A 105 -15.00 0.02 5.83
CA LYS A 105 -13.69 0.29 6.45
C LYS A 105 -13.68 1.50 7.40
N TRP A 106 -14.82 2.18 7.55
CA TRP A 106 -14.96 3.40 8.35
C TRP A 106 -16.24 3.32 9.19
N MET A 107 -16.30 4.14 10.23
CA MET A 107 -17.49 4.36 11.06
C MET A 107 -17.59 5.85 11.40
N TYR A 108 -18.76 6.32 11.82
CA TYR A 108 -18.92 7.72 12.23
C TYR A 108 -18.12 8.00 13.51
N ASP A 109 -17.47 9.15 13.57
CA ASP A 109 -16.73 9.59 14.78
C ASP A 109 -17.66 10.28 15.78
N SER A 110 -18.53 11.13 15.27
CA SER A 110 -19.58 11.82 16.03
C SER A 110 -20.80 12.08 15.16
N ILE A 111 -21.93 12.34 15.83
CA ILE A 111 -23.18 12.81 15.23
C ILE A 111 -23.51 14.15 15.89
N GLU A 112 -23.67 15.17 15.06
CA GLU A 112 -24.03 16.53 15.45
C GLU A 112 -25.42 16.83 14.87
N ASN A 113 -26.32 17.38 15.68
CA ASN A 113 -27.67 17.72 15.24
C ASN A 113 -27.78 19.21 14.96
N GLU A 114 -28.21 19.59 13.77
CA GLU A 114 -28.40 21.00 13.42
C GLU A 114 -29.47 21.63 14.33
N GLY A 115 -29.12 22.73 14.99
CA GLY A 115 -30.00 23.42 15.94
C GLY A 115 -29.98 22.88 17.38
N SER A 116 -29.07 21.96 17.70
CA SER A 116 -28.83 21.50 19.07
C SER A 116 -27.33 21.36 19.34
N ASP A 117 -26.85 21.83 20.49
CA ASP A 117 -25.44 21.71 20.90
C ASP A 117 -25.06 20.27 21.35
N ASN A 118 -25.93 19.29 21.12
CA ASN A 118 -25.72 17.90 21.50
C ASN A 118 -24.85 17.18 20.47
N VAL A 119 -23.69 16.69 20.92
CA VAL A 119 -22.76 15.88 20.10
C VAL A 119 -22.67 14.47 20.65
N ILE A 120 -23.11 13.49 19.87
CA ILE A 120 -22.99 12.06 20.21
C ILE A 120 -21.64 11.57 19.70
N LYS A 121 -20.73 11.18 20.59
CA LYS A 121 -19.41 10.62 20.21
C LYS A 121 -19.45 9.10 20.12
N ASN A 122 -18.73 8.55 19.17
CA ASN A 122 -18.62 7.11 18.99
C ASN A 122 -17.67 6.47 20.02
N GLN A 123 -18.23 5.74 20.97
CA GLN A 123 -17.48 5.00 21.99
C GLN A 123 -16.59 3.86 21.45
N TYR A 124 -16.83 3.41 20.22
CA TYR A 124 -16.08 2.32 19.58
C TYR A 124 -14.88 2.79 18.77
N ASN A 125 -14.73 4.11 18.56
CA ASN A 125 -13.53 4.64 17.93
C ASN A 125 -12.45 4.89 18.98
N THR A 126 -11.66 3.86 19.29
CA THR A 126 -10.60 3.90 20.32
C THR A 126 -9.28 4.52 19.82
N ASN A 127 -9.30 5.38 18.80
CA ASN A 127 -8.09 6.06 18.27
C ASN A 127 -8.00 7.54 18.69
N GLN A 128 -8.32 7.86 19.95
CA GLN A 128 -7.93 9.13 20.57
C GLN A 128 -6.96 8.88 21.71
#